data_AF-A0A1F8KMD1-F1
#
_entry.id   AF-A0A1F8KMD1-F1
#
_cell.length_a   1.000
_cell.length_b   1.000
_cell.length_c   1.000
_cell.angle_alpha   90.00
_cell.angle_beta   90.00
_cell.angle_gamma   90.00
#
_symmetry.space_group_name_H-M   'P 1'
#
loop_
_entity.id
_entity.type
_entity.pdbx_description
1 polymer ?
#
loop_
_entity_poly.entity_id
_entity_poly.type
_entity_poly.pdbx_seq_one_letter_code
_entity_poly.pdbx_strand_id
1 'polypeptide(L)'
;MDPEIGLNIVQLGLIRKVSIKEGKADIFMILTTPFCPYGPAMLETTRQKALEALNMDVNIELGMEPWDFSLMEDPGAIDWGMYT
;
A
#
# COMPACT_ATOMS: atom_id res chain seq x y z
N MET A 1 -4.50 0.67 -5.95
CA MET A 1 -3.83 1.69 -6.76
C MET A 1 -4.13 3.01 -6.09
N ASP A 2 -3.12 3.85 -5.91
CA ASP A 2 -3.27 5.19 -5.36
C ASP A 2 -3.85 6.11 -6.46
N PRO A 3 -5.06 6.68 -6.28
CA PRO A 3 -5.69 7.51 -7.30
C PRO A 3 -5.04 8.89 -7.43
N GLU A 4 -4.27 9.35 -6.44
CA GLU A 4 -3.57 10.64 -6.50
C GLU A 4 -2.25 10.53 -7.26
N ILE A 5 -1.52 9.42 -7.08
CA ILE A 5 -0.22 9.19 -7.74
C ILE A 5 -0.35 8.34 -9.02
N GLY A 6 -1.44 7.60 -9.20
CA GLY A 6 -1.66 6.74 -10.37
C GLY A 6 -0.83 5.44 -10.37
N LEU A 7 -0.18 5.11 -9.25
CA LEU A 7 0.69 3.94 -9.11
C LEU A 7 0.09 2.88 -8.17
N ASN A 8 0.56 1.63 -8.30
CA ASN A 8 0.11 0.56 -7.40
C ASN A 8 0.75 0.71 -6.02
N ILE A 9 -0.01 0.36 -4.98
CA ILE A 9 0.44 0.40 -3.58
C ILE A 9 1.67 -0.48 -3.31
N VAL A 10 1.87 -1.52 -4.14
CA VAL A 10 3.04 -2.39 -4.11
C VAL A 10 4.26 -1.67 -4.71
N GLN A 11 4.10 -1.05 -5.89
CA GLN A 11 5.17 -0.29 -6.55
C GLN A 11 5.63 0.91 -5.71
N LEU A 12 4.67 1.58 -5.07
CA LEU A 12 4.92 2.67 -4.13
C LEU A 12 5.59 2.19 -2.83
N GLY A 13 5.68 0.89 -2.57
CA GLY A 13 6.26 0.38 -1.32
C GLY A 13 5.42 0.69 -0.08
N LEU A 14 4.11 0.87 -0.25
CA LEU A 14 3.19 1.18 0.86
C LEU A 14 2.98 -0.01 1.79
N ILE A 15 3.09 -1.23 1.27
CA ILE A 15 3.03 -2.45 2.08
C ILE A 15 4.40 -2.70 2.70
N ARG A 16 4.53 -2.49 4.02
CA ARG A 16 5.82 -2.63 4.72
C ARG A 16 6.08 -4.04 5.19
N LYS A 17 5.01 -4.73 5.59
CA LYS A 17 5.12 -6.05 6.19
C LYS A 17 3.85 -6.84 5.96
N VAL A 18 4.03 -8.12 5.67
CA VAL A 18 2.95 -9.10 5.66
C VAL A 18 3.37 -10.23 6.59
N SER A 19 2.53 -10.55 7.57
CA SER A 19 2.75 -11.64 8.52
C SER A 19 1.56 -12.56 8.49
N ILE A 20 1.79 -13.85 8.29
CA ILE A 20 0.73 -14.86 8.29
C ILE A 20 0.89 -15.70 9.54
N LYS A 21 -0.12 -15.73 10.41
CA LYS A 21 -0.12 -16.50 11.67
C LYS A 21 -1.51 -17.09 11.90
N GLU A 22 -1.54 -18.37 12.26
CA GLU A 22 -2.78 -19.04 12.74
C GLU A 22 -3.99 -18.89 11.80
N GLY A 23 -3.77 -18.85 10.48
CA GLY A 23 -4.84 -18.70 9.50
C GLY A 23 -5.36 -17.27 9.35
N LYS A 24 -4.60 -16.27 9.81
CA LYS A 24 -4.85 -14.85 9.59
C LYS A 24 -3.63 -14.18 8.97
N ALA A 25 -3.87 -13.19 8.12
CA ALA A 25 -2.82 -12.34 7.57
C ALA A 25 -2.92 -10.93 8.16
N ASP A 26 -1.83 -10.49 8.80
CA ASP A 26 -1.64 -9.13 9.27
C ASP A 26 -0.77 -8.38 8.25
N ILE A 27 -1.33 -7.31 7.69
CA ILE A 27 -0.66 -6.45 6.72
C ILE A 27 -0.41 -5.09 7.36
N PHE A 28 0.85 -4.68 7.42
CA PHE A 28 1.23 -3.33 7.83
C PHE A 28 1.43 -2.47 6.58
N MET A 29 0.66 -1.40 6.48
CA MET A 29 0.66 -0.49 5.35
C MET A 29 0.88 0.96 5.82
N ILE A 30 1.53 1.78 5.00
CA ILE A 30 1.64 3.23 5.20
C ILE A 30 0.94 3.98 4.06
N LEU A 31 0.66 5.27 4.25
CA LEU A 31 0.12 6.13 3.21
C LEU A 31 1.19 7.10 2.70
N THR A 32 1.04 7.50 1.44
CA THR A 32 1.84 8.57 0.82
C THR A 32 1.67 9.89 1.58
N THR A 33 0.45 10.16 2.08
CA THR A 33 0.15 11.29 2.96
C THR A 33 -0.72 10.88 4.16
N PRO A 34 -0.45 11.40 5.37
CA PRO A 34 -1.10 10.95 6.61
C PRO A 34 -2.60 11.29 6.72
N PHE A 35 -3.10 12.20 5.88
CA PHE A 35 -4.50 12.66 5.91
C PHE A 35 -5.21 12.48 4.57
N CYS A 36 -4.76 11.53 3.74
CA CYS A 36 -5.38 11.28 2.44
C CYS A 36 -6.88 10.95 2.63
N PRO A 37 -7.80 11.70 2.01
CA PRO A 37 -9.24 11.43 2.12
C PRO A 37 -9.62 10.05 1.55
N TYR A 38 -8.80 9.51 0.65
CA TYR A 38 -8.96 8.18 0.07
C TYR A 38 -8.34 7.05 0.89
N GLY A 39 -7.62 7.36 1.97
CA GLY A 39 -6.95 6.38 2.84
C GLY A 39 -7.89 5.24 3.28
N PRO A 40 -9.08 5.51 3.85
CA PRO A 40 -10.01 4.47 4.27
C PRO A 40 -10.47 3.55 3.12
N ALA A 41 -10.75 4.12 1.95
CA ALA A 41 -11.17 3.35 0.78
C ALA A 41 -10.04 2.49 0.20
N MET A 42 -8.81 3.01 0.22
CA MET A 42 -7.61 2.27 -0.17
C MET A 42 -7.35 1.09 0.76
N LEU A 43 -7.46 1.29 2.07
CA LEU A 43 -7.32 0.23 3.08
C LEU A 43 -8.34 -0.87 2.84
N GLU A 44 -9.63 -0.53 2.68
CA GLU A 44 -10.66 -1.55 2.46
C GLU A 44 -10.46 -2.29 1.13
N THR A 45 -10.13 -1.59 0.05
CA THR A 45 -9.85 -2.23 -1.24
C THR A 45 -8.65 -3.18 -1.15
N THR A 46 -7.62 -2.79 -0.41
CA THR A 46 -6.45 -3.62 -0.16
C THR A 46 -6.81 -4.86 0.64
N ARG A 47 -7.65 -4.71 1.68
CA ARG A 47 -8.12 -5.80 2.53
C ARG A 47 -8.93 -6.81 1.73
N GLN A 48 -9.87 -6.34 0.91
CA GLN A 48 -10.69 -7.20 0.04
C GLN A 48 -9.80 -8.01 -0.92
N LYS A 49 -8.89 -7.34 -1.64
CA LYS A 49 -7.96 -8.02 -2.56
C LYS A 49 -7.06 -9.03 -1.86
N ALA A 50 -6.56 -8.71 -0.67
CA ALA A 50 -5.74 -9.61 0.12
C ALA A 50 -6.54 -10.83 0.60
N LEU A 51 -7.80 -10.62 1.01
CA LEU A 51 -8.70 -11.69 1.41
C LEU A 51 -9.01 -12.64 0.24
N GLU A 52 -9.27 -12.10 -0.95
CA GLU A 52 -9.45 -12.90 -2.17
C GLU A 52 -8.20 -13.71 -2.52
N ALA A 53 -7.01 -13.08 -2.41
CA ALA A 53 -5.74 -13.71 -2.78
C ALA A 53 -5.28 -14.79 -1.78
N LEU A 54 -5.48 -14.56 -0.48
CA LEU A 54 -5.00 -15.45 0.59
C LEU A 54 -6.06 -16.44 1.08
N ASN A 55 -7.33 -16.23 0.72
CA ASN A 55 -8.48 -17.04 1.13
C ASN A 55 -8.58 -17.20 2.67
N MET A 56 -8.21 -16.16 3.41
CA MET A 56 -8.19 -16.14 4.88
C MET A 56 -8.54 -14.76 5.42
N ASP A 57 -8.74 -14.66 6.74
CA ASP A 57 -9.02 -13.38 7.40
C ASP A 57 -7.80 -12.45 7.30
N VAL A 58 -8.04 -11.20 6.91
CA VAL A 58 -6.98 -10.20 6.72
C VAL A 58 -7.25 -8.99 7.59
N ASN A 59 -6.26 -8.67 8.42
CA ASN A 59 -6.20 -7.47 9.22
C ASN A 59 -5.19 -6.49 8.60
N ILE A 60 -5.57 -5.21 8.50
CA ILE A 60 -4.68 -4.15 7.99
C ILE A 60 -4.42 -3.15 9.10
N GLU A 61 -3.14 -2.94 9.40
CA GLU A 61 -2.66 -1.92 10.32
C GLU A 61 -2.05 -0.76 9.52
N LEU A 62 -2.52 0.45 9.80
CA LEU A 62 -2.00 1.67 9.18
C LEU A 62 -0.88 2.25 10.06
N GLY A 63 0.33 2.29 9.52
CA GLY A 63 1.47 2.99 10.10
C GLY A 63 1.38 4.50 9.86
N MET A 64 1.85 5.26 10.85
CA MET A 64 2.01 6.73 10.76
C MET A 64 3.41 7.14 10.27
N GLU A 65 4.20 6.20 9.75
CA GLU A 65 5.54 6.48 9.25
C GLU A 65 5.47 7.35 7.98
N PRO A 66 6.36 8.35 7.84
CA PRO A 66 6.41 9.16 6.64
C PRO A 66 6.87 8.30 5.47
N TRP A 67 6.12 8.37 4.37
CA TRP A 67 6.51 7.75 3.13
C TRP A 67 7.56 8.61 2.39
N ASP A 68 8.53 7.96 1.75
CA ASP A 68 9.58 8.59 0.95
C ASP A 68 9.84 7.79 -0.34
N PHE A 69 10.37 8.45 -1.37
CA PHE A 69 10.67 7.85 -2.68
C PHE A 69 11.65 6.67 -2.60
N SER A 70 12.53 6.65 -1.60
CA SER A 70 13.44 5.51 -1.36
C SER A 70 12.71 4.21 -1.03
N LEU A 71 11.42 4.26 -0.69
CA LEU A 71 10.61 3.08 -0.40
C LEU A 71 10.05 2.41 -1.64
N MET A 72 10.10 3.07 -2.82
CA MET A 72 9.62 2.47 -4.05
C MET A 72 10.51 1.30 -4.49
N GLU A 73 9.88 0.24 -4.98
CA GLU A 73 10.58 -0.97 -5.47
C GLU A 73 11.39 -0.66 -6.74
N ASP A 74 10.86 0.22 -7.61
CA ASP A 74 11.56 0.74 -8.78
C ASP A 74 11.36 2.26 -8.90
N PRO A 75 12.35 3.08 -8.49
CA PRO A 75 12.25 4.53 -8.59
C PRO A 75 12.27 5.06 -10.05
N GLY A 76 12.61 4.22 -11.04
CA GLY A 76 12.59 4.55 -12.47
C GLY A 76 11.23 4.36 -13.14
N ALA A 77 10.31 3.60 -12.53
CA ALA A 77 8.94 3.39 -12.97
C ALA A 77 8.07 4.65 -12.79
N ILE A 78 8.60 5.64 -12.09
CA ILE A 78 8.04 6.98 -11.97
C ILE A 78 8.34 7.74 -13.27
N ASP A 79 7.48 7.59 -14.28
CA ASP A 79 7.40 8.56 -15.39
C ASP A 79 6.77 9.85 -14.86
N TRP A 80 7.55 10.65 -14.13
CA TRP A 80 7.10 11.93 -13.56
C TRP A 80 7.10 13.08 -14.58
N GLY A 81 7.03 12.78 -15.88
CA GLY A 81 7.12 13.80 -16.93
C GLY A 81 8.40 14.65 -16.89
N MET A 82 9.47 14.19 -16.23
CA MET A 82 10.72 14.95 -16.06
C MET A 82 11.72 14.78 -17.24
N TYR A 83 11.26 14.24 -18.37
CA TYR A 83 12.00 14.26 -19.64
C TYR A 83 11.09 14.64 -20.81
N THR A 84 10.67 15.91 -20.87
CA THR A 84 10.73 16.81 -22.05
C THR A 84 10.26 18.20 -21.65
#